data_AF-A0A1U7GRR0-F1
#
_entry.id   AF-A0A1U7GRR0-F1
#
_cell.length_a   1.000
_cell.length_b   1.000
_cell.length_c   1.000
_cell.angle_alpha   90.00
_cell.angle_beta   90.00
_cell.angle_gamma   90.00
#
_symmetry.space_group_name_H-M   'P 1'
#
loop_
_entity.id
_entity.type
_entity.pdbx_description
1 polymer ?
#
loop_
_entity_poly.entity_id
_entity_poly.type
_entity_poly.pdbx_seq_one_letter_code
_entity_poly.pdbx_strand_id
1 'polypeptide(L)'
;MELRLNQIAPSQENLSVYAPRSDEDIRKLAESIREHGLKQRIVVTRNGVIVSGHSRYRACSLLGLDTVKCEVDDLYSWDPRFLGRLVECNRQRVKTLAEQIREHVVHYSAEDAYESLIEYREHKAFDWDDEGRLDLGSILKEPKLSDAKMDMVRAVQKVVASLKEYWPLSVRTIHYELLNDPPLRNATAKKRPRYVNDKSSYDDLSDVCKRMRLEGYISFGSIADETRKTEVWSVEKEAGAFFEREMSGFLKNYWRDLMQGQPNHIEIVGEKNTVESSIKHVACQYTIPYTLGRGYASLDPRYKMYQRYKASGKERLIILFMTDFDPEGEDIATSFGRSMRDHFSVDVVGVKVCLTAEQVKEFNLPPMAKAKSGSSRHKGFVDKHGDNVWELEALPTAERVRLLREAIDRVIDVDAFNAQLDREKKDAADLTKLREQVAPMLRELLPQ
;
A
#
# COMPACT_ATOMS: atom_id res chain seq x y z
N MET A 1 -41.56 -28.70 27.45
CA MET A 1 -41.93 -28.86 28.87
C MET A 1 -42.23 -27.48 29.44
N GLU A 2 -43.10 -27.35 30.44
CA GLU A 2 -43.23 -26.10 31.21
C GLU A 2 -42.34 -26.19 32.44
N LEU A 3 -41.46 -25.21 32.60
CA LEU A 3 -40.56 -25.10 33.75
C LEU A 3 -40.89 -23.85 34.54
N ARG A 4 -40.71 -23.90 35.86
CA ARG A 4 -40.82 -22.70 36.69
C ARG A 4 -39.67 -21.76 36.37
N LEU A 5 -39.93 -20.46 36.39
CA LEU A 5 -38.92 -19.45 36.08
C LEU A 5 -37.69 -19.53 37.00
N ASN A 6 -37.88 -19.98 38.25
CA ASN A 6 -36.82 -20.16 39.24
C ASN A 6 -36.02 -21.47 39.07
N GLN A 7 -36.43 -22.36 38.16
CA GLN A 7 -35.72 -23.60 37.83
C GLN A 7 -34.75 -23.41 36.65
N ILE A 8 -34.72 -22.23 36.04
CA ILE A 8 -33.87 -21.92 34.90
C ILE A 8 -33.02 -20.69 35.19
N ALA A 9 -31.76 -20.71 34.75
CA ALA A 9 -30.79 -19.66 35.02
C ALA A 9 -30.10 -19.19 33.73
N PRO A 10 -29.82 -17.89 33.57
CA PRO A 10 -29.03 -17.39 32.45
C PRO A 10 -27.60 -17.95 32.51
N SER A 11 -27.04 -18.32 31.36
CA SER A 11 -25.63 -18.73 31.28
C SER A 11 -24.68 -17.54 31.49
N GLN A 12 -23.65 -17.74 32.31
CA GLN A 12 -22.63 -16.73 32.57
C GLN A 12 -21.74 -16.51 31.34
N GLU A 13 -21.50 -17.58 30.58
CA GLU A 13 -20.75 -17.58 29.34
C GLU A 13 -21.42 -16.70 28.27
N ASN A 14 -22.76 -16.69 28.21
CA ASN A 14 -23.48 -15.81 27.30
C ASN A 14 -23.28 -14.32 27.64
N LEU A 15 -23.10 -13.96 28.91
CA LEU A 15 -22.82 -12.57 29.31
C LEU A 15 -21.41 -12.14 28.94
N SER A 16 -20.46 -13.08 28.87
CA SER A 16 -19.09 -12.83 28.39
C SER A 16 -18.99 -12.70 26.86
N VAL A 17 -19.95 -13.28 26.12
CA VAL A 17 -19.93 -13.32 24.65
C VAL A 17 -20.92 -12.32 24.03
N TYR A 18 -22.06 -12.05 24.67
CA TYR A 18 -23.13 -11.20 24.11
C TYR A 18 -23.60 -10.14 25.11
N ALA A 19 -23.65 -8.89 24.66
CA ALA A 19 -24.24 -7.81 25.43
C ALA A 19 -25.75 -8.03 25.61
N PRO A 20 -26.29 -7.87 26.84
CA PRO A 20 -27.73 -7.95 27.06
C PRO A 20 -28.47 -6.88 26.26
N ARG A 21 -29.65 -7.21 25.74
CA ARG A 21 -30.53 -6.23 25.07
C ARG A 21 -30.89 -5.10 26.03
N SER A 22 -31.12 -3.90 25.46
CA SER A 22 -31.56 -2.72 26.21
C SER A 22 -32.86 -3.02 26.96
N ASP A 23 -33.07 -2.39 28.12
CA ASP A 23 -34.27 -2.60 28.92
C ASP A 23 -35.55 -2.17 28.17
N GLU A 24 -35.43 -1.21 27.24
CA GLU A 24 -36.54 -0.78 26.38
C GLU A 24 -36.94 -1.86 25.36
N ASP A 25 -35.97 -2.55 24.76
CA ASP A 25 -36.25 -3.69 23.87
C ASP A 25 -36.84 -4.87 24.64
N ILE A 26 -36.42 -5.07 25.89
CA ILE A 26 -37.01 -6.09 26.78
C ILE A 26 -38.45 -5.75 27.12
N ARG A 27 -38.80 -4.47 27.33
CA ARG A 27 -40.20 -4.04 27.56
C ARG A 27 -41.08 -4.27 26.33
N LYS A 28 -40.62 -3.89 25.14
CA LYS A 28 -41.35 -4.16 23.88
C LYS A 28 -41.55 -5.66 23.65
N LEU A 29 -40.53 -6.46 23.97
CA LEU A 29 -40.65 -7.91 23.89
C LEU A 29 -41.62 -8.47 24.94
N ALA A 30 -41.63 -7.92 26.16
CA ALA A 30 -42.58 -8.29 27.21
C ALA A 30 -44.02 -7.94 26.82
N GLU A 31 -44.27 -6.77 26.23
CA GLU A 31 -45.57 -6.39 25.68
C GLU A 31 -46.02 -7.37 24.59
N SER A 32 -45.13 -7.70 23.65
CA SER A 32 -45.42 -8.69 22.60
C SER A 32 -45.76 -10.08 23.17
N ILE A 33 -45.02 -10.54 24.20
CA ILE A 33 -45.29 -11.82 24.87
C ILE A 33 -46.62 -11.77 25.65
N ARG A 34 -46.99 -10.63 26.24
CA ARG A 34 -48.27 -10.44 26.92
C ARG A 34 -49.44 -10.57 25.95
N GLU A 35 -49.33 -9.96 24.77
CA GLU A 35 -50.40 -9.94 23.76
C GLU A 35 -50.52 -11.26 22.98
N HIS A 36 -49.39 -11.88 22.64
CA HIS A 36 -49.35 -13.00 21.68
C HIS A 36 -48.85 -14.32 22.27
N GLY A 37 -48.47 -14.32 23.55
CA GLY A 37 -47.83 -15.45 24.21
C GLY A 37 -46.39 -15.70 23.73
N LEU A 38 -45.70 -16.58 24.45
CA LEU A 38 -44.34 -16.99 24.10
C LEU A 38 -44.35 -17.94 22.88
N LYS A 39 -44.19 -17.39 21.67
CA LYS A 39 -44.21 -18.17 20.41
C LYS A 39 -43.03 -19.14 20.26
N GLN A 40 -41.82 -18.67 20.56
CA GLN A 40 -40.61 -19.49 20.52
C GLN A 40 -40.17 -19.85 21.94
N ARG A 41 -39.95 -21.15 22.17
CA ARG A 41 -39.59 -21.71 23.47
C ARG A 41 -38.18 -21.29 23.88
N ILE A 42 -37.93 -21.23 25.19
CA ILE A 42 -36.58 -21.01 25.73
C ILE A 42 -35.86 -22.37 25.74
N VAL A 43 -34.65 -22.42 25.19
CA VAL A 43 -33.84 -23.64 25.16
C VAL A 43 -32.94 -23.66 26.39
N VAL A 44 -33.02 -24.73 27.17
CA VAL A 44 -32.26 -24.91 28.41
C VAL A 44 -31.55 -26.26 28.42
N THR A 45 -30.40 -26.34 29.06
CA THR A 45 -29.68 -27.60 29.34
C THR A 45 -30.44 -28.47 30.34
N ARG A 46 -30.02 -29.73 30.50
CA ARG A 46 -30.58 -30.67 31.50
C ARG A 46 -30.54 -30.14 32.93
N ASN A 47 -29.56 -29.31 33.27
CA ASN A 47 -29.44 -28.66 34.58
C ASN A 47 -30.04 -27.25 34.65
N GLY A 48 -30.87 -26.85 33.67
CA GLY A 48 -31.64 -25.62 33.73
C GLY A 48 -30.90 -24.35 33.28
N VAL A 49 -29.70 -24.45 32.72
CA VAL A 49 -28.97 -23.28 32.20
C VAL A 49 -29.43 -22.94 30.79
N ILE A 50 -29.75 -21.67 30.52
CA ILE A 50 -30.27 -21.21 29.23
C ILE A 50 -29.18 -21.27 28.15
N VAL A 51 -29.48 -21.97 27.07
CA VAL A 51 -28.67 -22.02 25.83
C VAL A 51 -29.14 -20.93 24.85
N SER A 52 -30.47 -20.75 24.73
CA SER A 52 -31.06 -19.76 23.83
C SER A 52 -32.36 -19.19 24.39
N GLY A 53 -32.52 -17.86 24.31
CA GLY A 53 -33.71 -17.15 24.75
C GLY A 53 -33.54 -16.30 26.01
N HIS A 54 -32.32 -15.87 26.35
CA HIS A 54 -32.03 -15.03 27.53
C HIS A 54 -32.87 -13.74 27.58
N SER A 55 -33.12 -13.08 26.43
CA SER A 55 -34.01 -11.91 26.38
C SER A 55 -35.48 -12.27 26.63
N ARG A 56 -35.94 -13.44 26.17
CA ARG A 56 -37.30 -13.94 26.45
C ARG A 56 -37.46 -14.29 27.92
N TYR A 57 -36.44 -14.90 28.54
CA TYR A 57 -36.40 -15.14 29.97
C TYR A 57 -36.53 -13.84 30.78
N ARG A 58 -35.76 -12.80 30.43
CA ARG A 58 -35.86 -11.48 31.08
C ARG A 58 -37.25 -10.85 30.88
N ALA A 59 -37.81 -10.93 29.68
CA ALA A 59 -39.15 -10.42 29.40
C ALA A 59 -40.24 -11.18 30.17
N CYS A 60 -40.18 -12.52 30.24
CA CYS A 60 -41.09 -13.33 31.04
C CYS A 60 -40.95 -13.06 32.55
N SER A 61 -39.72 -12.80 33.02
CA SER A 61 -39.46 -12.38 34.41
C SER A 61 -40.11 -11.03 34.71
N LEU A 62 -39.99 -10.07 33.79
CA LEU A 62 -40.59 -8.74 33.91
C LEU A 62 -42.13 -8.80 33.93
N LEU A 63 -42.72 -9.77 33.23
CA LEU A 63 -44.17 -10.02 33.25
C LEU A 63 -44.67 -10.74 34.50
N GLY A 64 -43.77 -11.24 35.36
CA GLY A 64 -44.14 -12.02 36.54
C GLY A 64 -44.74 -13.39 36.21
N LEU A 65 -44.33 -14.03 35.11
CA LEU A 65 -44.82 -15.37 34.77
C LEU A 65 -44.20 -16.44 35.68
N ASP A 66 -45.05 -17.28 36.27
CA ASP A 66 -44.60 -18.38 37.14
C ASP A 66 -43.95 -19.53 36.36
N THR A 67 -44.46 -19.82 35.16
CA THR A 67 -43.98 -20.88 34.28
C THR A 67 -43.74 -20.40 32.85
N VAL A 68 -42.77 -21.02 32.18
CA VAL A 68 -42.44 -20.74 30.77
C VAL A 68 -42.28 -22.03 29.98
N LYS A 69 -42.62 -21.96 28.70
CA LYS A 69 -42.44 -23.08 27.77
C LYS A 69 -40.97 -23.21 27.38
N CYS A 70 -40.37 -24.30 27.79
CA CYS A 70 -38.97 -24.64 27.52
C CYS A 70 -38.82 -25.87 26.64
N GLU A 71 -37.70 -25.91 25.93
CA GLU A 71 -37.15 -27.07 25.26
C GLU A 71 -35.86 -27.46 25.99
N VAL A 72 -35.72 -28.75 26.33
CA VAL A 72 -34.54 -29.24 27.05
C VAL A 72 -33.58 -29.83 26.04
N ASP A 73 -32.43 -29.18 25.91
CA ASP A 73 -31.28 -29.63 25.15
C ASP A 73 -30.62 -30.82 25.89
N ASP A 74 -30.04 -31.77 25.16
CA ASP A 74 -29.49 -33.00 25.74
C ASP A 74 -28.17 -32.77 26.51
N LEU A 75 -27.61 -31.56 26.41
CA LEU A 75 -26.39 -31.11 27.06
C LEU A 75 -26.57 -30.73 28.54
N TYR A 76 -25.49 -30.86 29.31
CA TYR A 76 -25.28 -30.18 30.60
C TYR A 76 -24.45 -28.91 30.38
N SER A 77 -24.57 -27.90 31.25
CA SER A 77 -23.83 -26.64 31.10
C SER A 77 -22.30 -26.76 31.18
N TRP A 78 -21.78 -27.84 31.77
CA TRP A 78 -20.35 -28.15 31.84
C TRP A 78 -19.87 -29.04 30.67
N ASP A 79 -20.73 -29.38 29.72
CA ASP A 79 -20.35 -30.17 28.55
C ASP A 79 -19.45 -29.30 27.63
N PRO A 80 -18.30 -29.81 27.14
CA PRO A 80 -17.44 -29.07 26.21
C PRO A 80 -18.15 -28.56 24.95
N ARG A 81 -19.26 -29.20 24.55
CA ARG A 81 -20.07 -28.79 23.38
C ARG A 81 -20.98 -27.60 23.65
N PHE A 82 -21.16 -27.21 24.92
CA PHE A 82 -22.09 -26.15 25.33
C PHE A 82 -21.79 -24.81 24.64
N LEU A 83 -20.52 -24.39 24.61
CA LEU A 83 -20.11 -23.14 23.96
C LEU A 83 -20.39 -23.14 22.45
N GLY A 84 -20.08 -24.24 21.76
CA GLY A 84 -20.35 -24.38 20.33
C GLY A 84 -21.85 -24.27 20.02
N ARG A 85 -22.69 -24.90 20.85
CA ARG A 85 -24.14 -24.84 20.72
C ARG A 85 -24.71 -23.43 20.96
N LEU A 86 -24.16 -22.72 21.95
CA LEU A 86 -24.53 -21.35 22.30
C LEU A 86 -24.22 -20.38 21.14
N VAL A 87 -23.06 -20.56 20.48
CA VAL A 87 -22.68 -19.79 19.29
C VAL A 87 -23.55 -20.14 18.08
N GLU A 88 -23.82 -21.42 17.84
CA GLU A 88 -24.64 -21.88 16.71
C GLU A 88 -26.09 -21.34 16.77
N CYS A 89 -26.69 -21.31 17.97
CA CYS A 89 -28.03 -20.75 18.18
C CYS A 89 -28.11 -19.23 17.96
N ASN A 90 -26.97 -18.52 17.96
CA ASN A 90 -26.89 -17.08 17.71
C ASN A 90 -26.42 -16.73 16.29
N ARG A 91 -26.10 -17.73 15.45
CA ARG A 91 -25.51 -17.55 14.10
C ARG A 91 -26.43 -16.85 13.08
N GLN A 92 -27.74 -16.80 13.34
CA GLN A 92 -28.74 -16.12 12.50
C GLN A 92 -28.95 -14.63 12.85
N ARG A 93 -28.20 -14.09 13.81
CA ARG A 93 -28.25 -12.66 14.17
C ARG A 93 -27.40 -11.87 13.18
N VAL A 94 -27.99 -10.85 12.54
CA VAL A 94 -27.22 -9.83 11.80
C VAL A 94 -26.26 -9.20 12.80
N LYS A 95 -24.95 -9.43 12.61
CA LYS A 95 -23.90 -8.92 13.49
C LYS A 95 -23.99 -7.39 13.50
N THR A 96 -24.10 -6.77 14.68
CA THR A 96 -24.04 -5.31 14.77
C THR A 96 -22.62 -4.84 14.51
N LEU A 97 -22.45 -3.58 14.11
CA LEU A 97 -21.14 -2.94 13.95
C LEU A 97 -20.25 -3.24 15.16
N ALA A 98 -20.77 -3.07 16.39
CA ALA A 98 -20.05 -3.38 17.62
C ALA A 98 -19.58 -4.84 17.79
N GLU A 99 -20.24 -5.83 17.16
CA GLU A 99 -19.89 -7.25 17.27
C GLU A 99 -18.77 -7.68 16.29
N GLN A 100 -18.72 -7.12 15.07
CA GLN A 100 -17.63 -7.39 14.10
C GLN A 100 -16.28 -6.85 14.58
N ILE A 101 -16.36 -5.78 15.36
CA ILE A 101 -15.24 -4.98 15.85
C ILE A 101 -14.48 -5.67 17.01
N ARG A 102 -15.18 -6.48 17.81
CA ARG A 102 -14.62 -7.15 18.99
C ARG A 102 -13.72 -8.35 18.68
N GLU A 103 -13.81 -8.93 17.48
CA GLU A 103 -13.05 -10.15 17.10
C GLU A 103 -11.54 -9.92 16.86
N HIS A 104 -11.05 -8.68 16.75
CA HIS A 104 -9.72 -8.37 16.17
C HIS A 104 -8.62 -7.92 17.17
N VAL A 105 -8.69 -8.28 18.45
CA VAL A 105 -7.61 -7.91 19.40
C VAL A 105 -6.52 -8.98 19.37
N VAL A 106 -5.38 -8.65 18.76
CA VAL A 106 -4.14 -9.44 18.78
C VAL A 106 -3.14 -8.71 19.67
N HIS A 107 -2.55 -9.41 20.64
CA HIS A 107 -1.44 -8.92 21.44
C HIS A 107 -0.13 -9.07 20.66
N TYR A 108 0.64 -8.00 20.53
CA TYR A 108 1.94 -8.00 19.85
C TYR A 108 3.08 -7.74 20.85
N SER A 109 4.24 -8.39 20.68
CA SER A 109 5.47 -8.01 21.38
C SER A 109 6.03 -6.68 20.83
N ALA A 110 7.09 -6.12 21.45
CA ALA A 110 7.68 -4.86 20.99
C ALA A 110 8.30 -4.99 19.59
N GLU A 111 8.94 -6.13 19.33
CA GLU A 111 9.48 -6.50 18.02
C GLU A 111 8.34 -6.65 16.99
N ASP A 112 7.29 -7.41 17.32
CA ASP A 112 6.17 -7.61 16.38
C ASP A 112 5.41 -6.29 16.10
N ALA A 113 5.36 -5.38 17.08
CA ALA A 113 4.76 -4.05 16.93
C ALA A 113 5.54 -3.17 15.95
N TYR A 114 6.88 -3.24 15.98
CA TYR A 114 7.72 -2.52 15.03
C TYR A 114 7.63 -3.12 13.62
N GLU A 115 7.66 -4.46 13.49
CA GLU A 115 7.47 -5.13 12.20
C GLU A 115 6.11 -4.79 11.58
N SER A 116 5.03 -4.85 12.37
CA SER A 116 3.68 -4.45 11.93
C SER A 116 3.60 -2.99 11.49
N LEU A 117 4.36 -2.10 12.13
CA LEU A 117 4.45 -0.69 11.76
C LEU A 117 5.15 -0.53 10.41
N ILE A 118 6.25 -1.24 10.17
CA ILE A 118 6.98 -1.21 8.90
C ILE A 118 6.12 -1.80 7.77
N GLU A 119 5.50 -2.96 7.96
CA GLU A 119 4.62 -3.59 6.96
C GLU A 119 3.46 -2.66 6.58
N TYR A 120 2.82 -2.03 7.58
CA TYR A 120 1.73 -1.09 7.32
C TYR A 120 2.21 0.14 6.54
N ARG A 121 3.39 0.68 6.87
CA ARG A 121 4.01 1.81 6.15
C ARG A 121 4.33 1.44 4.71
N GLU A 122 4.91 0.26 4.47
CA GLU A 122 5.21 -0.22 3.13
C GLU A 122 3.91 -0.39 2.33
N HIS A 123 2.90 -1.06 2.87
CA HIS A 123 1.61 -1.19 2.21
C HIS A 123 0.99 0.17 1.86
N LYS A 124 0.97 1.11 2.82
CA LYS A 124 0.47 2.48 2.57
C LYS A 124 1.32 3.27 1.58
N ALA A 125 2.62 3.01 1.53
CA ALA A 125 3.49 3.65 0.57
C ALA A 125 3.24 3.13 -0.85
N PHE A 126 2.75 1.91 -1.03
CA PHE A 126 2.63 1.24 -2.34
C PHE A 126 1.19 0.98 -2.82
N ASP A 127 0.16 1.34 -2.05
CA ASP A 127 -1.26 1.05 -2.34
C ASP A 127 -1.79 1.68 -3.65
N TRP A 128 -2.42 0.84 -4.49
CA TRP A 128 -3.23 1.20 -5.68
C TRP A 128 -4.53 0.39 -5.62
N ASP A 129 -5.69 1.03 -5.76
CA ASP A 129 -7.02 0.39 -5.62
C ASP A 129 -7.94 0.67 -6.83
N ASP A 130 -8.76 -0.32 -7.18
CA ASP A 130 -9.53 -0.45 -8.44
C ASP A 130 -11.03 -0.74 -8.16
N GLU A 131 -11.95 -0.13 -8.93
CA GLU A 131 -13.29 -0.60 -9.37
C GLU A 131 -14.48 0.40 -9.38
N GLY A 132 -15.25 0.35 -10.48
CA GLY A 132 -16.61 0.90 -10.62
C GLY A 132 -17.20 0.71 -12.04
N ARG A 133 -17.98 -0.35 -12.28
CA ARG A 133 -18.59 -0.70 -13.59
C ARG A 133 -19.83 0.13 -13.95
N LEU A 134 -19.96 0.47 -15.23
CA LEU A 134 -21.14 1.06 -15.89
C LEU A 134 -21.68 0.12 -16.99
N ASP A 135 -22.95 0.29 -17.36
CA ASP A 135 -23.61 -0.45 -18.44
C ASP A 135 -23.10 0.03 -19.83
N LEU A 136 -22.52 -0.90 -20.59
CA LEU A 136 -21.61 -0.63 -21.72
C LEU A 136 -22.30 -0.64 -23.10
N GLY A 137 -23.63 -0.72 -23.16
CA GLY A 137 -24.32 -0.77 -24.44
C GLY A 137 -23.91 -1.99 -25.29
N SER A 138 -24.02 -1.89 -26.60
CA SER A 138 -23.75 -3.02 -27.50
C SER A 138 -22.25 -3.28 -27.69
N ILE A 139 -21.90 -4.57 -27.77
CA ILE A 139 -20.53 -5.08 -27.89
C ILE A 139 -19.84 -4.44 -29.10
N LEU A 140 -18.76 -3.69 -28.85
CA LEU A 140 -17.81 -3.30 -29.88
C LEU A 140 -17.14 -4.56 -30.43
N LYS A 141 -17.23 -4.80 -31.74
CA LYS A 141 -16.41 -5.84 -32.41
C LYS A 141 -14.96 -5.36 -32.46
N GLU A 142 -14.19 -5.61 -31.41
CA GLU A 142 -12.75 -5.37 -31.44
C GLU A 142 -12.05 -6.37 -32.38
N PRO A 143 -11.10 -5.93 -33.23
CA PRO A 143 -10.38 -6.81 -34.14
C PRO A 143 -9.39 -7.72 -33.40
N LYS A 144 -9.58 -9.04 -33.53
CA LYS A 144 -8.70 -10.06 -32.91
C LYS A 144 -7.25 -9.95 -33.36
N LEU A 145 -6.32 -10.43 -32.53
CA LEU A 145 -4.94 -10.68 -32.92
C LEU A 145 -4.90 -11.59 -34.16
N SER A 146 -4.19 -11.15 -35.19
CA SER A 146 -3.99 -11.93 -36.41
C SER A 146 -2.74 -12.81 -36.31
N ASP A 147 -2.67 -13.87 -37.13
CA ASP A 147 -1.51 -14.76 -37.19
C ASP A 147 -0.18 -14.02 -37.41
N ALA A 148 -0.25 -12.88 -38.11
CA ALA A 148 0.91 -12.04 -38.38
C ALA A 148 1.54 -11.40 -37.13
N LYS A 149 0.82 -11.37 -36.00
CA LYS A 149 1.27 -10.76 -34.74
C LYS A 149 1.81 -11.79 -33.74
N MET A 150 1.72 -13.08 -34.04
CA MET A 150 1.99 -14.14 -33.05
C MET A 150 3.45 -14.21 -32.59
N ASP A 151 4.41 -13.79 -33.41
CA ASP A 151 5.81 -13.71 -33.00
C ASP A 151 6.03 -12.61 -31.95
N MET A 152 5.37 -11.46 -32.10
CA MET A 152 5.37 -10.41 -31.08
C MET A 152 4.66 -10.89 -29.82
N VAL A 153 3.51 -11.55 -29.95
CA VAL A 153 2.75 -12.07 -28.79
C VAL A 153 3.61 -13.00 -27.94
N ARG A 154 4.28 -13.98 -28.58
CA ARG A 154 5.16 -14.92 -27.87
C ARG A 154 6.32 -14.21 -27.18
N ALA A 155 6.95 -13.25 -27.85
CA ALA A 155 8.07 -12.51 -27.28
C ALA A 155 7.62 -11.64 -26.09
N VAL A 156 6.47 -10.96 -26.20
CA VAL A 156 5.89 -10.18 -25.10
C VAL A 156 5.53 -11.08 -23.91
N GLN A 157 4.91 -12.26 -24.13
CA GLN A 157 4.60 -13.19 -23.05
C GLN A 157 5.87 -13.67 -22.32
N LYS A 158 6.93 -13.97 -23.06
CA LYS A 158 8.22 -14.38 -22.50
C LYS A 158 8.80 -13.29 -21.59
N VAL A 159 8.85 -12.04 -22.07
CA VAL A 159 9.35 -10.88 -21.30
C VAL A 159 8.49 -10.63 -20.06
N VAL A 160 7.17 -10.61 -20.22
CA VAL A 160 6.22 -10.36 -19.14
C VAL A 160 6.31 -11.45 -18.07
N ALA A 161 6.45 -12.72 -18.46
CA ALA A 161 6.61 -13.83 -17.52
C ALA A 161 7.98 -13.81 -16.81
N SER A 162 9.07 -13.46 -17.50
CA SER A 162 10.41 -13.42 -16.89
C SER A 162 10.57 -12.30 -15.87
N LEU A 163 9.76 -11.24 -15.97
CA LEU A 163 9.83 -10.08 -15.09
C LEU A 163 8.66 -10.00 -14.09
N LYS A 164 8.03 -11.13 -13.77
CA LYS A 164 6.83 -11.19 -12.92
C LYS A 164 7.02 -10.55 -11.54
N GLU A 165 8.20 -10.68 -10.95
CA GLU A 165 8.55 -10.09 -9.64
C GLU A 165 8.58 -8.54 -9.68
N TYR A 166 8.76 -7.95 -10.86
CA TYR A 166 8.90 -6.50 -11.06
C TYR A 166 7.65 -5.86 -11.68
N TRP A 167 6.53 -6.57 -11.70
CA TRP A 167 5.28 -5.99 -12.18
C TRP A 167 4.81 -4.85 -11.26
N PRO A 168 4.13 -3.83 -11.81
CA PRO A 168 3.77 -3.67 -13.23
C PRO A 168 4.91 -3.09 -14.09
N LEU A 169 5.01 -3.54 -15.35
CA LEU A 169 5.98 -3.03 -16.32
C LEU A 169 5.41 -1.85 -17.11
N SER A 170 6.25 -1.00 -17.70
CA SER A 170 5.79 -0.06 -18.72
C SER A 170 5.86 -0.70 -20.12
N VAL A 171 5.03 -0.25 -21.06
CA VAL A 171 5.13 -0.68 -22.48
C VAL A 171 6.53 -0.38 -23.04
N ARG A 172 7.17 0.69 -22.55
CA ARG A 172 8.55 1.05 -22.88
C ARG A 172 9.56 0.05 -22.32
N THR A 173 9.35 -0.49 -21.13
CA THR A 173 10.20 -1.57 -20.58
C THR A 173 10.14 -2.79 -21.50
N ILE A 174 8.94 -3.20 -21.91
CA ILE A 174 8.77 -4.32 -22.86
C ILE A 174 9.42 -3.99 -24.20
N HIS A 175 9.33 -2.75 -24.67
CA HIS A 175 9.98 -2.31 -25.90
C HIS A 175 11.48 -2.58 -25.88
N TYR A 176 12.19 -2.20 -24.81
CA TYR A 176 13.63 -2.42 -24.70
C TYR A 176 13.98 -3.89 -24.51
N GLU A 177 13.20 -4.65 -23.73
CA GLU A 177 13.43 -6.09 -23.58
C GLU A 177 13.29 -6.85 -24.89
N LEU A 178 12.35 -6.43 -25.75
CA LEU A 178 12.23 -6.99 -27.09
C LEU A 178 13.42 -6.65 -27.99
N LEU A 179 14.17 -5.57 -27.74
CA LEU A 179 15.37 -5.25 -28.55
C LEU A 179 16.54 -6.20 -28.27
N ASN A 180 16.55 -6.90 -27.13
CA ASN A 180 17.56 -7.91 -26.80
C ASN A 180 17.42 -9.18 -27.67
N ASP A 181 16.19 -9.57 -27.98
CA ASP A 181 15.85 -10.70 -28.87
C ASP A 181 14.71 -10.28 -29.82
N PRO A 182 14.99 -9.47 -30.87
CA PRO A 182 13.96 -8.79 -31.65
C PRO A 182 13.02 -9.73 -32.40
N PRO A 183 11.71 -9.77 -32.08
CA PRO A 183 10.76 -10.64 -32.78
C PRO A 183 10.47 -10.14 -34.20
N LEU A 184 9.77 -10.97 -34.98
CA LEU A 184 9.15 -10.50 -36.22
C LEU A 184 7.91 -9.66 -35.91
N ARG A 185 7.74 -8.56 -36.63
CA ARG A 185 6.66 -7.58 -36.48
C ARG A 185 5.66 -7.73 -37.62
N ASN A 186 4.37 -7.90 -37.35
CA ASN A 186 3.32 -7.97 -38.38
C ASN A 186 3.73 -8.88 -39.58
N ALA A 187 4.29 -10.05 -39.26
CA ALA A 187 4.93 -10.93 -40.23
C ALA A 187 3.90 -11.61 -41.11
N THR A 188 4.04 -11.47 -42.42
CA THR A 188 3.24 -12.18 -43.42
C THR A 188 4.14 -13.07 -44.26
N ALA A 189 3.56 -13.97 -45.05
CA ALA A 189 4.32 -14.79 -45.99
C ALA A 189 5.19 -13.96 -46.95
N LYS A 190 4.81 -12.70 -47.23
CA LYS A 190 5.51 -11.79 -48.16
C LYS A 190 6.46 -10.80 -47.48
N LYS A 191 6.24 -10.45 -46.21
CA LYS A 191 7.02 -9.43 -45.49
C LYS A 191 7.25 -9.85 -44.05
N ARG A 192 8.52 -9.94 -43.64
CA ARG A 192 8.93 -10.35 -42.28
C ARG A 192 9.80 -9.26 -41.64
N PRO A 193 9.27 -8.06 -41.39
CA PRO A 193 10.06 -7.00 -40.79
C PRO A 193 10.41 -7.39 -39.35
N ARG A 194 11.64 -7.11 -38.92
CA ARG A 194 12.09 -7.36 -37.55
C ARG A 194 11.81 -6.14 -36.67
N TYR A 195 11.55 -6.38 -35.39
CA TYR A 195 11.40 -5.34 -34.39
C TYR A 195 12.68 -4.49 -34.29
N VAL A 196 12.55 -3.17 -34.25
CA VAL A 196 13.68 -2.22 -34.17
C VAL A 196 13.29 -1.05 -33.27
N ASN A 197 14.27 -0.26 -32.83
CA ASN A 197 14.03 0.92 -32.02
C ASN A 197 13.50 2.09 -32.88
N ASP A 198 12.24 1.99 -33.32
CA ASP A 198 11.54 3.03 -34.07
C ASP A 198 10.10 3.23 -33.57
N LYS A 199 9.50 4.36 -33.95
CA LYS A 199 8.11 4.70 -33.59
C LYS A 199 7.12 3.64 -34.06
N SER A 200 7.32 3.07 -35.26
CA SER A 200 6.42 2.05 -35.79
C SER A 200 6.42 0.76 -34.98
N SER A 201 7.57 0.30 -34.49
CA SER A 201 7.68 -0.87 -33.62
C SER A 201 7.05 -0.61 -32.26
N TYR A 202 7.21 0.60 -31.73
CA TYR A 202 6.58 0.99 -30.48
C TYR A 202 5.05 1.04 -30.61
N ASP A 203 4.52 1.64 -31.68
CA ASP A 203 3.08 1.72 -31.94
C ASP A 203 2.46 0.31 -32.13
N ASP A 204 3.15 -0.56 -32.87
CA ASP A 204 2.76 -1.96 -33.06
C ASP A 204 2.78 -2.75 -31.73
N LEU A 205 3.79 -2.53 -30.88
CA LEU A 205 3.86 -3.14 -29.56
C LEU A 205 2.73 -2.66 -28.65
N SER A 206 2.44 -1.36 -28.64
CA SER A 206 1.36 -0.77 -27.85
C SER A 206 0.01 -1.41 -28.19
N ASP A 207 -0.29 -1.57 -29.50
CA ASP A 207 -1.49 -2.27 -29.98
C ASP A 207 -1.50 -3.75 -29.57
N VAL A 208 -0.37 -4.46 -29.71
CA VAL A 208 -0.25 -5.88 -29.30
C VAL A 208 -0.46 -6.05 -27.79
N CYS A 209 0.21 -5.25 -26.95
CA CYS A 209 0.05 -5.28 -25.49
C CYS A 209 -1.37 -4.92 -25.04
N LYS A 210 -2.05 -3.99 -25.74
CA LYS A 210 -3.47 -3.71 -25.50
C LYS A 210 -4.31 -4.98 -25.77
N ARG A 211 -4.18 -5.57 -26.96
CA ARG A 211 -5.00 -6.73 -27.35
C ARG A 211 -4.72 -7.97 -26.53
N MET A 212 -3.46 -8.24 -26.19
CA MET A 212 -3.08 -9.37 -25.36
C MET A 212 -3.72 -9.31 -23.97
N ARG A 213 -3.89 -8.12 -23.39
CA ARG A 213 -4.62 -7.94 -22.11
C ARG A 213 -6.11 -8.20 -22.27
N LEU A 214 -6.72 -7.68 -23.34
CA LEU A 214 -8.14 -7.86 -23.63
C LEU A 214 -8.51 -9.31 -23.96
N GLU A 215 -7.63 -10.04 -24.65
CA GLU A 215 -7.81 -11.46 -25.02
C GLU A 215 -7.30 -12.43 -23.94
N GLY A 216 -6.76 -11.93 -22.82
CA GLY A 216 -6.33 -12.75 -21.68
C GLY A 216 -4.99 -13.48 -21.85
N TYR A 217 -4.15 -13.09 -22.82
CA TYR A 217 -2.80 -13.63 -23.00
C TYR A 217 -1.81 -13.16 -21.91
N ILE A 218 -2.05 -11.99 -21.31
CA ILE A 218 -1.29 -11.42 -20.18
C ILE A 218 -2.23 -10.68 -19.21
N SER A 219 -1.87 -10.62 -17.92
CA SER A 219 -2.67 -9.95 -16.88
C SER A 219 -2.74 -8.43 -17.08
N PHE A 220 -3.85 -7.79 -16.73
CA PHE A 220 -3.93 -6.32 -16.66
C PHE A 220 -2.89 -5.73 -15.71
N GLY A 221 -2.64 -6.39 -14.56
CA GLY A 221 -1.63 -5.97 -13.58
C GLY A 221 -0.17 -6.16 -14.04
N SER A 222 0.06 -6.70 -15.24
CA SER A 222 1.43 -6.84 -15.78
C SER A 222 1.99 -5.57 -16.39
N ILE A 223 1.13 -4.60 -16.76
CA ILE A 223 1.53 -3.37 -17.45
C ILE A 223 0.75 -2.16 -16.93
N ALA A 224 1.45 -1.10 -16.50
CA ALA A 224 0.88 0.18 -16.05
C ALA A 224 1.21 1.36 -16.98
N ASP A 225 0.32 2.35 -17.05
CA ASP A 225 0.51 3.64 -17.73
C ASP A 225 0.50 4.77 -16.69
N GLU A 226 1.71 5.21 -16.31
CA GLU A 226 1.95 6.20 -15.24
C GLU A 226 1.52 7.63 -15.61
N THR A 227 1.02 7.88 -16.84
CA THR A 227 0.80 9.24 -17.34
C THR A 227 -0.54 9.87 -17.00
N ARG A 228 -1.46 9.14 -16.34
CA ARG A 228 -2.81 9.63 -16.05
C ARG A 228 -3.07 9.69 -14.56
N LYS A 229 -3.35 10.90 -14.05
CA LYS A 229 -3.83 11.10 -12.68
C LYS A 229 -5.32 10.82 -12.63
N THR A 230 -5.71 9.71 -12.02
CA THR A 230 -7.10 9.43 -11.67
C THR A 230 -7.25 9.70 -10.18
N GLU A 231 -8.06 10.69 -9.82
CA GLU A 231 -8.42 10.94 -8.43
C GLU A 231 -9.56 9.99 -8.06
N VAL A 232 -9.28 9.02 -7.19
CA VAL A 232 -10.30 8.12 -6.64
C VAL A 232 -10.62 8.58 -5.24
N TRP A 233 -11.86 9.03 -5.02
CA TRP A 233 -12.31 9.42 -3.69
C TRP A 233 -12.48 8.20 -2.81
N SER A 234 -11.90 8.23 -1.61
CA SER A 234 -12.09 7.19 -0.60
C SER A 234 -13.51 7.30 -0.01
N VAL A 235 -14.47 6.66 -0.66
CA VAL A 235 -15.89 6.66 -0.27
C VAL A 235 -16.27 5.36 0.41
N GLU A 236 -17.00 5.47 1.51
CA GLU A 236 -17.52 4.32 2.27
C GLU A 236 -19.05 4.31 2.19
N LYS A 237 -19.65 3.14 1.99
CA LYS A 237 -21.12 3.02 1.91
C LYS A 237 -21.80 3.27 3.25
N GLU A 238 -21.09 2.99 4.36
CA GLU A 238 -21.60 3.10 5.72
C GLU A 238 -20.52 3.63 6.65
N ALA A 239 -20.92 4.37 7.69
CA ALA A 239 -19.99 4.95 8.67
C ALA A 239 -19.19 3.88 9.44
N GLY A 240 -19.72 2.67 9.57
CA GLY A 240 -19.03 1.55 10.21
C GLY A 240 -17.79 1.08 9.44
N ALA A 241 -17.86 1.02 8.11
CA ALA A 241 -16.72 0.67 7.27
C ALA A 241 -15.61 1.72 7.36
N PHE A 242 -15.98 3.01 7.39
CA PHE A 242 -15.05 4.10 7.67
C PHE A 242 -14.39 3.94 9.04
N PHE A 243 -15.18 3.72 10.10
CA PHE A 243 -14.65 3.53 11.46
C PHE A 243 -13.68 2.36 11.52
N GLU A 244 -14.01 1.22 10.91
CA GLU A 244 -13.12 0.06 10.87
C GLU A 244 -11.83 0.33 10.12
N ARG A 245 -11.89 1.03 8.99
CA ARG A 245 -10.69 1.42 8.24
C ARG A 245 -9.80 2.33 9.08
N GLU A 246 -10.37 3.37 9.72
CA GLU A 246 -9.62 4.28 10.58
C GLU A 246 -9.05 3.56 11.81
N MET A 247 -9.83 2.67 12.44
CA MET A 247 -9.37 1.86 13.58
C MET A 247 -8.29 0.85 13.19
N SER A 248 -8.38 0.26 12.00
CA SER A 248 -7.36 -0.66 11.49
C SER A 248 -6.02 0.04 11.29
N GLY A 249 -6.03 1.33 10.96
CA GLY A 249 -4.87 2.21 10.82
C GLY A 249 -4.53 3.05 12.04
N PHE A 250 -5.34 2.97 13.10
CA PHE A 250 -5.24 3.87 14.25
C PHE A 250 -3.88 3.74 14.91
N LEU A 251 -3.15 4.87 14.95
CA LEU A 251 -1.77 4.98 15.43
C LEU A 251 -0.74 4.09 14.70
N LYS A 252 -1.09 3.48 13.56
CA LYS A 252 -0.17 2.66 12.74
C LYS A 252 0.61 3.46 11.70
N ASN A 253 0.18 4.67 11.35
CA ASN A 253 0.89 5.52 10.40
C ASN A 253 1.77 6.58 11.11
N TYR A 254 2.30 6.26 12.29
CA TYR A 254 3.31 7.09 12.93
C TYR A 254 4.59 7.05 12.10
N TRP A 255 5.28 8.17 11.96
CA TRP A 255 6.62 8.27 11.36
C TRP A 255 7.48 9.10 12.30
N ARG A 256 8.57 8.52 12.82
CA ARG A 256 9.56 9.32 13.52
C ARG A 256 10.41 10.04 12.46
N ASP A 257 10.73 11.31 12.70
CA ASP A 257 11.79 11.96 11.92
C ASP A 257 13.14 11.33 12.31
N LEU A 258 13.61 10.38 11.51
CA LEU A 258 14.88 9.69 11.76
C LEU A 258 16.09 10.61 11.48
N MET A 259 15.87 11.70 10.76
CA MET A 259 16.89 12.67 10.40
C MET A 259 16.98 13.83 11.39
N GLN A 260 16.10 13.94 12.38
CA GLN A 260 16.08 15.06 13.33
C GLN A 260 17.41 15.25 14.11
N GLY A 261 18.15 14.16 14.35
CA GLY A 261 19.45 14.18 15.05
C GLY A 261 20.64 14.52 14.16
N GLN A 262 20.44 14.66 12.85
CA GLN A 262 21.51 14.88 11.88
C GLN A 262 21.95 16.34 11.83
N PRO A 263 23.25 16.63 11.65
CA PRO A 263 23.76 18.00 11.54
C PRO A 263 23.34 18.69 10.23
N ASN A 264 23.07 17.90 9.19
CA ASN A 264 22.76 18.38 7.83
C ASN A 264 21.35 17.97 7.41
N HIS A 265 20.70 18.81 6.60
CA HIS A 265 19.43 18.46 5.95
C HIS A 265 19.72 17.75 4.65
N ILE A 266 19.03 16.63 4.40
CA ILE A 266 19.30 15.78 3.24
C ILE A 266 18.05 15.72 2.39
N GLU A 267 18.22 15.86 1.07
CA GLU A 267 17.17 15.74 0.06
C GLU A 267 17.65 14.85 -1.08
N ILE A 268 16.74 14.09 -1.68
CA ILE A 268 17.03 13.29 -2.87
C ILE A 268 16.36 13.92 -4.09
N VAL A 269 17.09 13.98 -5.20
CA VAL A 269 16.61 14.56 -6.46
C VAL A 269 16.83 13.56 -7.59
N GLY A 270 15.75 13.12 -8.23
CA GLY A 270 15.77 12.15 -9.34
C GLY A 270 15.25 12.73 -10.65
N GLU A 271 16.04 12.64 -11.72
CA GLU A 271 15.77 13.32 -13.00
C GLU A 271 14.53 12.78 -13.72
N LYS A 272 14.33 11.46 -13.65
CA LYS A 272 13.27 10.76 -14.37
C LYS A 272 12.27 10.12 -13.41
N ASN A 273 10.99 10.17 -13.76
CA ASN A 273 9.95 9.47 -13.00
C ASN A 273 10.13 7.95 -13.02
N THR A 274 10.79 7.41 -14.06
CA THR A 274 11.06 5.96 -14.19
C THR A 274 11.95 5.39 -13.09
N VAL A 275 12.61 6.25 -12.30
CA VAL A 275 13.43 5.84 -11.16
C VAL A 275 12.74 6.05 -9.80
N GLU A 276 11.47 6.50 -9.80
CA GLU A 276 10.70 6.79 -8.58
C GLU A 276 10.66 5.60 -7.63
N SER A 277 10.34 4.40 -8.13
CA SER A 277 10.24 3.20 -7.31
C SER A 277 11.53 2.91 -6.55
N SER A 278 12.68 3.04 -7.21
CA SER A 278 14.00 2.85 -6.58
C SER A 278 14.33 3.92 -5.53
N ILE A 279 13.99 5.18 -5.80
CA ILE A 279 14.21 6.28 -4.86
C ILE A 279 13.31 6.13 -3.65
N LYS A 280 12.00 5.94 -3.89
CA LYS A 280 10.97 5.84 -2.86
C LYS A 280 11.28 4.70 -1.89
N HIS A 281 11.69 3.55 -2.40
CA HIS A 281 12.06 2.38 -1.61
C HIS A 281 13.19 2.67 -0.61
N VAL A 282 14.21 3.45 -1.00
CA VAL A 282 15.30 3.83 -0.08
C VAL A 282 14.89 5.01 0.78
N ALA A 283 14.33 6.06 0.19
CA ALA A 283 13.99 7.31 0.86
C ALA A 283 13.05 7.10 2.05
N CYS A 284 12.08 6.18 1.95
CA CYS A 284 11.16 5.88 3.05
C CYS A 284 11.87 5.25 4.26
N GLN A 285 12.87 4.38 4.05
CA GLN A 285 13.63 3.72 5.12
C GLN A 285 14.42 4.74 5.97
N TYR A 286 14.81 5.85 5.36
CA TYR A 286 15.58 6.93 5.99
C TYR A 286 14.71 8.13 6.37
N THR A 287 13.43 8.15 6.00
CA THR A 287 12.53 9.32 6.12
C THR A 287 13.05 10.58 5.40
N ILE A 288 13.83 10.40 4.33
CA ILE A 288 14.40 11.50 3.55
C ILE A 288 13.40 11.92 2.46
N PRO A 289 13.08 13.21 2.32
CA PRO A 289 12.23 13.70 1.23
C PRO A 289 12.91 13.53 -0.13
N TYR A 290 12.13 13.20 -1.16
CA TYR A 290 12.61 13.13 -2.54
C TYR A 290 11.78 14.00 -3.49
N THR A 291 12.42 14.49 -4.55
CA THR A 291 11.79 15.31 -5.61
C THR A 291 12.15 14.75 -6.98
N LEU A 292 11.13 14.52 -7.81
CA LEU A 292 11.28 14.06 -9.19
C LEU A 292 10.88 15.16 -10.18
N GLY A 293 11.49 15.19 -11.36
CA GLY A 293 10.98 16.04 -12.44
C GLY A 293 11.88 16.18 -13.65
N ARG A 294 11.25 16.06 -14.84
CA ARG A 294 11.88 16.42 -16.13
C ARG A 294 12.04 17.94 -16.21
N GLY A 295 13.27 18.41 -16.33
CA GLY A 295 13.57 19.82 -16.51
C GLY A 295 13.43 20.61 -15.20
N TYR A 296 14.48 20.59 -14.39
CA TYR A 296 14.62 21.29 -13.12
C TYR A 296 14.58 22.82 -13.18
N ALA A 297 13.96 23.41 -14.21
CA ALA A 297 13.80 24.84 -14.41
C ALA A 297 12.71 25.48 -13.53
N SER A 298 11.90 24.70 -12.80
CA SER A 298 10.83 25.25 -11.97
C SER A 298 11.33 25.68 -10.59
N LEU A 299 10.96 26.90 -10.20
CA LEU A 299 11.34 27.51 -8.92
C LEU A 299 10.58 26.90 -7.73
N ASP A 300 9.35 26.39 -7.94
CA ASP A 300 8.48 25.89 -6.87
C ASP A 300 9.06 24.68 -6.11
N PRO A 301 9.56 23.60 -6.77
CA PRO A 301 10.20 22.50 -6.04
C PRO A 301 11.43 22.95 -5.23
N ARG A 302 12.21 23.90 -5.78
CA ARG A 302 13.38 24.48 -5.10
C ARG A 302 12.99 25.29 -3.87
N TYR A 303 11.94 26.11 -3.98
CA TYR A 303 11.42 26.89 -2.87
C TYR A 303 10.86 25.99 -1.76
N LYS A 304 10.11 24.94 -2.10
CA LYS A 304 9.61 23.95 -1.13
C LYS A 304 10.76 23.21 -0.43
N MET A 305 11.81 22.85 -1.16
CA MET A 305 13.04 22.28 -0.59
C MET A 305 13.71 23.26 0.37
N TYR A 306 13.86 24.53 -0.01
CA TYR A 306 14.38 25.58 0.87
C TYR A 306 13.51 25.75 2.13
N GLN A 307 12.18 25.70 2.03
CA GLN A 307 11.30 25.78 3.20
C GLN A 307 11.51 24.62 4.16
N ARG A 308 11.63 23.38 3.66
CA ARG A 308 11.95 22.21 4.49
C ARG A 308 13.31 22.34 5.15
N TYR A 309 14.33 22.73 4.39
CA TYR A 309 15.67 23.00 4.91
C TYR A 309 15.64 24.05 6.03
N LYS A 310 15.00 25.19 5.80
CA LYS A 310 14.89 26.26 6.80
C LYS A 310 14.15 25.79 8.06
N ALA A 311 13.08 25.02 7.90
CA ALA A 311 12.33 24.47 9.03
C ALA A 311 13.14 23.45 9.84
N SER A 312 14.09 22.76 9.21
CA SER A 312 14.97 21.80 9.89
C SER A 312 15.93 22.46 10.89
N GLY A 313 16.25 23.75 10.71
CA GLY A 313 17.22 24.48 11.55
C GLY A 313 18.68 24.03 11.38
N LYS A 314 18.97 23.20 10.38
CA LYS A 314 20.28 22.61 10.15
C LYS A 314 21.21 23.55 9.39
N GLU A 315 22.51 23.33 9.53
CA GLU A 315 23.54 24.28 9.07
C GLU A 315 23.80 24.22 7.56
N ARG A 316 23.61 23.04 6.97
CA ARG A 316 23.92 22.77 5.56
C ARG A 316 22.88 21.87 4.91
N LEU A 317 22.62 22.14 3.64
CA LEU A 317 21.79 21.35 2.75
C LEU A 317 22.66 20.39 1.91
N ILE A 318 22.44 19.09 2.03
CA ILE A 318 23.05 18.06 1.19
C ILE A 318 21.98 17.54 0.23
N ILE A 319 22.28 17.54 -1.07
CA ILE A 319 21.36 17.06 -2.10
C ILE A 319 22.01 15.88 -2.83
N LEU A 320 21.34 14.74 -2.77
CA LEU A 320 21.74 13.51 -3.45
C LEU A 320 21.04 13.44 -4.81
N PHE A 321 21.81 13.52 -5.89
CA PHE A 321 21.32 13.54 -7.27
C PHE A 321 21.43 12.17 -7.93
N MET A 322 20.30 11.70 -8.45
CA MET A 322 20.21 10.58 -9.40
C MET A 322 19.87 11.15 -10.77
N THR A 323 20.89 11.33 -11.61
CA THR A 323 20.82 11.94 -12.94
C THR A 323 21.48 11.05 -13.98
N ASP A 324 21.10 11.21 -15.25
CA ASP A 324 21.71 10.51 -16.36
C ASP A 324 23.20 10.89 -16.49
N PHE A 325 24.00 10.06 -17.16
CA PHE A 325 25.37 10.39 -17.53
C PHE A 325 25.40 10.90 -18.96
N ASP A 326 25.06 12.18 -19.08
CA ASP A 326 25.10 12.96 -20.31
C ASP A 326 25.53 14.41 -20.00
N PRO A 327 25.70 15.28 -21.01
CA PRO A 327 26.12 16.67 -20.78
C PRO A 327 25.19 17.49 -19.86
N GLU A 328 23.90 17.18 -19.79
CA GLU A 328 22.97 17.88 -18.90
C GLU A 328 23.01 17.28 -17.49
N GLY A 329 22.92 15.96 -17.37
CA GLY A 329 22.92 15.22 -16.12
C GLY A 329 24.18 15.41 -15.27
N GLU A 330 25.34 15.63 -15.89
CA GLU A 330 26.58 16.01 -15.19
C GLU A 330 26.56 17.46 -14.64
N ASP A 331 25.81 18.36 -15.27
CA ASP A 331 25.69 19.76 -14.84
C ASP A 331 24.53 19.98 -13.85
N ILE A 332 23.56 19.06 -13.76
CA ILE A 332 22.40 19.22 -12.87
C ILE A 332 22.83 19.46 -11.42
N ALA A 333 23.72 18.64 -10.87
CA ALA A 333 24.15 18.79 -9.47
C ALA A 333 24.79 20.17 -9.21
N THR A 334 25.60 20.64 -10.15
CA THR A 334 26.29 21.93 -10.04
C THR A 334 25.35 23.11 -10.26
N SER A 335 24.55 23.09 -11.33
CA SER A 335 23.64 24.17 -11.69
C SER A 335 22.49 24.31 -10.69
N PHE A 336 21.94 23.19 -10.20
CA PHE A 336 20.91 23.18 -9.18
C PHE A 336 21.45 23.71 -7.85
N GLY A 337 22.61 23.20 -7.41
CA GLY A 337 23.28 23.68 -6.19
C GLY A 337 23.60 25.17 -6.25
N ARG A 338 24.17 25.66 -7.37
CA ARG A 338 24.43 27.10 -7.57
C ARG A 338 23.17 27.92 -7.45
N SER A 339 22.07 27.50 -8.07
CA SER A 339 20.82 28.26 -7.96
C SER A 339 20.23 28.22 -6.56
N MET A 340 20.33 27.11 -5.83
CA MET A 340 19.90 27.07 -4.42
C MET A 340 20.69 28.08 -3.59
N ARG A 341 22.02 28.08 -3.73
CA ARG A 341 22.91 29.05 -3.09
C ARG A 341 22.59 30.49 -3.49
N ASP A 342 22.48 30.77 -4.78
CA ASP A 342 22.37 32.14 -5.30
C ASP A 342 20.98 32.74 -5.04
N HIS A 343 19.91 31.94 -5.10
CA HIS A 343 18.55 32.42 -4.88
C HIS A 343 18.12 32.40 -3.41
N PHE A 344 18.65 31.49 -2.60
CA PHE A 344 18.20 31.29 -1.22
C PHE A 344 19.31 31.48 -0.17
N SER A 345 20.53 31.81 -0.59
CA SER A 345 21.69 32.03 0.31
C SER A 345 21.95 30.85 1.25
N VAL A 346 21.79 29.63 0.74
CA VAL A 346 22.02 28.39 1.51
C VAL A 346 23.42 27.82 1.27
N ASP A 347 24.04 27.28 2.32
CA ASP A 347 25.20 26.40 2.17
C ASP A 347 24.72 25.04 1.65
N VAL A 348 25.05 24.73 0.40
CA VAL A 348 24.55 23.56 -0.31
C VAL A 348 25.67 22.74 -0.94
N VAL A 349 25.60 21.44 -0.73
CA VAL A 349 26.49 20.44 -1.32
C VAL A 349 25.67 19.49 -2.18
N GLY A 350 25.95 19.46 -3.47
CA GLY A 350 25.37 18.50 -4.40
C GLY A 350 26.27 17.29 -4.59
N VAL A 351 25.71 16.08 -4.44
CA VAL A 351 26.43 14.81 -4.62
C VAL A 351 25.74 14.01 -5.73
N LYS A 352 26.46 13.69 -6.81
CA LYS A 352 25.96 12.74 -7.81
C LYS A 352 26.15 11.31 -7.30
N VAL A 353 25.06 10.54 -7.25
CA VAL A 353 25.01 9.21 -6.62
C VAL A 353 25.16 8.08 -7.64
N CYS A 354 24.42 8.18 -8.75
CA CYS A 354 24.39 7.13 -9.78
C CYS A 354 25.02 7.63 -11.09
N LEU A 355 25.55 6.66 -11.83
CA LEU A 355 26.23 6.84 -13.11
C LEU A 355 27.34 7.89 -13.06
N THR A 356 28.24 7.79 -12.08
CA THR A 356 29.54 8.50 -12.15
C THR A 356 30.41 7.90 -13.25
N ALA A 357 31.42 8.64 -13.71
CA ALA A 357 32.34 8.15 -14.74
C ALA A 357 33.07 6.86 -14.33
N GLU A 358 33.34 6.72 -13.03
CA GLU A 358 33.92 5.54 -12.41
C GLU A 358 32.94 4.36 -12.44
N GLN A 359 31.68 4.58 -12.02
CA GLN A 359 30.65 3.55 -12.02
C GLN A 359 30.36 3.03 -13.44
N VAL A 360 30.28 3.91 -14.44
CA VAL A 360 30.06 3.50 -15.84
C VAL A 360 31.14 2.53 -16.32
N LYS A 361 32.39 2.74 -15.90
CA LYS A 361 33.52 1.83 -16.22
C LYS A 361 33.47 0.55 -15.40
N GLU A 362 33.21 0.66 -14.09
CA GLU A 362 33.17 -0.46 -13.16
C GLU A 362 32.08 -1.48 -13.53
N PHE A 363 30.88 -1.00 -13.84
CA PHE A 363 29.74 -1.83 -14.21
C PHE A 363 29.72 -2.24 -15.69
N ASN A 364 30.70 -1.79 -16.49
CA ASN A 364 30.80 -2.04 -17.92
C ASN A 364 29.47 -1.79 -18.67
N LEU A 365 28.82 -0.66 -18.37
CA LEU A 365 27.47 -0.38 -18.88
C LEU A 365 27.51 -0.10 -20.38
N PRO A 366 26.55 -0.62 -21.17
CA PRO A 366 26.48 -0.32 -22.59
C PRO A 366 26.02 1.14 -22.81
N PRO A 367 26.70 1.93 -23.66
CA PRO A 367 26.28 3.29 -23.96
C PRO A 367 24.95 3.27 -24.70
N MET A 368 24.04 4.18 -24.33
CA MET A 368 22.74 4.27 -24.99
C MET A 368 22.83 5.04 -26.31
N ALA A 369 23.62 6.12 -26.33
CA ALA A 369 23.80 6.93 -27.52
C ALA A 369 25.14 7.70 -27.49
N LYS A 370 25.33 8.54 -28.50
CA LYS A 370 26.36 9.58 -28.52
C LYS A 370 25.81 10.92 -28.07
N ALA A 371 26.63 11.74 -27.43
CA ALA A 371 26.22 13.06 -26.98
C ALA A 371 25.86 13.93 -28.19
N LYS A 372 24.72 14.62 -28.15
CA LYS A 372 24.30 15.49 -29.25
C LYS A 372 25.10 16.80 -29.22
N SER A 373 25.62 17.20 -30.37
CA SER A 373 26.45 18.41 -30.55
C SER A 373 25.71 19.75 -30.34
N GLY A 374 24.40 19.72 -30.13
CA GLY A 374 23.57 20.93 -29.96
C GLY A 374 23.55 21.53 -28.55
N SER A 375 24.08 20.85 -27.53
CA SER A 375 24.12 21.37 -26.16
C SER A 375 25.35 22.26 -25.93
N SER A 376 25.18 23.42 -25.29
CA SER A 376 26.30 24.28 -24.87
C SER A 376 27.28 23.58 -23.91
N ARG A 377 26.84 22.48 -23.29
CA ARG A 377 27.62 21.64 -22.35
C ARG A 377 28.36 20.49 -23.04
N HIS A 378 28.05 20.22 -24.31
CA HIS A 378 28.56 19.08 -25.06
C HIS A 378 30.09 19.05 -25.09
N LYS A 379 30.73 20.17 -25.42
CA LYS A 379 32.20 20.24 -25.53
C LYS A 379 32.90 19.85 -24.22
N GLY A 380 32.48 20.45 -23.11
CA GLY A 380 33.08 20.17 -21.79
C GLY A 380 32.87 18.72 -21.33
N PHE A 381 31.72 18.13 -21.66
CA PHE A 381 31.45 16.72 -21.40
C PHE A 381 32.35 15.80 -22.24
N VAL A 382 32.41 16.03 -23.56
CA VAL A 382 33.22 15.19 -24.48
C VAL A 382 34.70 15.23 -24.13
N ASP A 383 35.23 16.42 -23.81
CA ASP A 383 36.63 16.59 -23.45
C ASP A 383 37.00 15.80 -22.17
N LYS A 384 36.06 15.66 -21.22
CA LYS A 384 36.31 15.04 -19.90
C LYS A 384 35.93 13.57 -19.83
N HIS A 385 34.86 13.17 -20.52
CA HIS A 385 34.21 11.87 -20.37
C HIS A 385 34.06 11.09 -21.67
N GLY A 386 34.38 11.70 -22.81
CA GLY A 386 34.14 11.13 -24.14
C GLY A 386 32.70 11.35 -24.62
N ASP A 387 32.38 10.76 -25.76
CA ASP A 387 31.14 11.07 -26.48
C ASP A 387 29.97 10.11 -26.17
N ASN A 388 30.18 9.13 -25.29
CA ASN A 388 29.12 8.18 -24.94
C ASN A 388 28.20 8.75 -23.86
N VAL A 389 26.91 8.43 -23.92
CA VAL A 389 25.92 8.81 -22.90
C VAL A 389 25.17 7.58 -22.39
N TRP A 390 24.77 7.62 -21.11
CA TRP A 390 24.06 6.55 -20.43
C TRP A 390 22.89 7.11 -19.65
N GLU A 391 21.77 6.42 -19.69
CA GLU A 391 20.60 6.72 -18.86
C GLU A 391 20.67 5.96 -17.55
N LEU A 392 20.08 6.51 -16.49
CA LEU A 392 19.94 5.86 -15.19
C LEU A 392 19.35 4.45 -15.30
N GLU A 393 18.49 4.21 -16.29
CA GLU A 393 17.89 2.91 -16.57
C GLU A 393 18.91 1.85 -17.03
N ALA A 394 20.08 2.25 -17.55
CA ALA A 394 21.16 1.32 -17.87
C ALA A 394 21.78 0.67 -16.61
N LEU A 395 21.66 1.34 -15.46
CA LEU A 395 22.09 0.79 -14.18
C LEU A 395 20.97 -0.08 -13.59
N PRO A 396 21.24 -1.36 -13.27
CA PRO A 396 20.24 -2.25 -12.68
C PRO A 396 19.57 -1.64 -11.43
N THR A 397 18.28 -1.87 -11.25
CA THR A 397 17.50 -1.30 -10.13
C THR A 397 18.12 -1.61 -8.77
N ALA A 398 18.60 -2.85 -8.56
CA ALA A 398 19.28 -3.24 -7.32
C ALA A 398 20.54 -2.41 -7.06
N GLU A 399 21.32 -2.10 -8.10
CA GLU A 399 22.52 -1.26 -8.00
C GLU A 399 22.16 0.20 -7.71
N ARG A 400 21.08 0.73 -8.31
CA ARG A 400 20.59 2.09 -7.98
C ARG A 400 20.22 2.20 -6.50
N VAL A 401 19.48 1.23 -5.98
CA VAL A 401 19.09 1.15 -4.56
C VAL A 401 20.32 1.06 -3.66
N ARG A 402 21.28 0.17 -3.99
CA ARG A 402 22.52 0.01 -3.24
C ARG A 402 23.34 1.30 -3.20
N LEU A 403 23.58 1.93 -4.34
CA LEU A 403 24.38 3.15 -4.43
C LEU A 403 23.73 4.32 -3.70
N LEU A 404 22.40 4.46 -3.78
CA LEU A 404 21.68 5.48 -3.02
C LEU A 404 21.79 5.26 -1.52
N ARG A 405 21.66 4.01 -1.06
CA ARG A 405 21.86 3.66 0.35
C ARG A 405 23.27 4.00 0.81
N GLU A 406 24.29 3.55 0.08
CA GLU A 406 25.70 3.85 0.41
C GLU A 406 25.99 5.36 0.41
N ALA A 407 25.36 6.13 -0.50
CA ALA A 407 25.53 7.57 -0.52
C ALA A 407 24.89 8.25 0.70
N ILE A 408 23.72 7.78 1.14
CA ILE A 408 23.07 8.27 2.36
C ILE A 408 23.95 7.95 3.58
N ASP A 409 24.41 6.69 3.71
CA ASP A 409 25.25 6.24 4.83
C ASP A 409 26.55 7.04 4.96
N ARG A 410 27.09 7.56 3.85
CA ARG A 410 28.30 8.41 3.84
C ARG A 410 28.06 9.86 4.29
N VAL A 411 26.82 10.34 4.27
CA VAL A 411 26.48 11.74 4.59
C VAL A 411 25.70 11.91 5.89
N ILE A 412 25.28 10.81 6.51
CA ILE A 412 24.63 10.79 7.83
C ILE A 412 25.62 10.39 8.93
N ASP A 413 25.34 10.87 10.13
CA ASP A 413 25.79 10.27 11.37
C ASP A 413 24.96 9.01 11.65
N VAL A 414 25.55 7.85 11.39
CA VAL A 414 24.91 6.53 11.53
C VAL A 414 24.52 6.24 12.99
N ASP A 415 25.30 6.69 13.96
CA ASP A 415 25.00 6.48 15.38
C ASP A 415 23.80 7.34 15.80
N ALA A 416 23.75 8.60 15.37
CA ALA A 416 22.60 9.47 15.61
C ALA A 416 21.33 8.94 14.94
N PHE A 417 21.44 8.35 13.74
CA PHE A 417 20.34 7.71 13.03
C PHE A 417 19.84 6.46 13.78
N ASN A 418 20.74 5.55 14.16
CA ASN A 418 20.41 4.34 14.93
C ASN A 418 19.76 4.68 16.28
N ALA A 419 20.22 5.75 16.95
CA ALA A 419 19.57 6.24 18.16
C ALA A 419 18.14 6.72 17.94
N GLN A 420 17.80 7.26 16.76
CA GLN A 420 16.40 7.56 16.41
C GLN A 420 15.61 6.30 16.09
N LEU A 421 16.19 5.30 15.42
CA LEU A 421 15.53 4.01 15.17
C LEU A 421 15.15 3.31 16.49
N ASP A 422 16.05 3.29 17.47
CA ASP A 422 15.74 2.66 18.76
C ASP A 422 14.65 3.41 19.53
N ARG A 423 14.59 4.74 19.40
CA ARG A 423 13.48 5.54 19.93
C ARG A 423 12.17 5.25 19.19
N GLU A 424 12.21 5.11 17.88
CA GLU A 424 11.03 4.77 17.08
C GLU A 424 10.45 3.41 17.49
N LYS A 425 11.29 2.40 17.74
CA LYS A 425 10.85 1.10 18.25
C LYS A 425 10.11 1.24 19.59
N LYS A 426 10.64 2.07 20.49
CA LYS A 426 9.97 2.37 21.76
C LYS A 426 8.65 3.12 21.55
N ASP A 427 8.63 4.14 20.70
CA ASP A 427 7.43 4.90 20.35
C ASP A 427 6.35 3.97 19.77
N ALA A 428 6.73 3.05 18.87
CA ALA A 428 5.84 2.06 18.26
C ALA A 428 5.23 1.10 19.30
N ALA A 429 6.03 0.63 20.26
CA ALA A 429 5.56 -0.21 21.36
C ALA A 429 4.57 0.55 22.26
N ASP A 430 4.87 1.81 22.59
CA ASP A 430 4.01 2.63 23.44
C ASP A 430 2.69 3.02 22.73
N LEU A 431 2.75 3.34 21.43
CA LEU A 431 1.55 3.58 20.61
C LEU A 431 0.71 2.32 20.44
N THR A 432 1.33 1.14 20.35
CA THR A 432 0.62 -0.14 20.31
C THR A 432 -0.11 -0.41 21.62
N LYS A 433 0.54 -0.22 22.76
CA LYS A 433 -0.09 -0.33 24.09
C LYS A 433 -1.26 0.65 24.23
N LEU A 434 -1.07 1.90 23.80
CA LEU A 434 -2.13 2.91 23.83
C LEU A 434 -3.31 2.48 22.94
N ARG A 435 -3.05 1.95 21.75
CA ARG A 435 -4.08 1.41 20.86
C ARG A 435 -4.84 0.26 21.50
N GLU A 436 -4.16 -0.68 22.16
CA GLU A 436 -4.79 -1.80 22.85
C GLU A 436 -5.70 -1.35 24.00
N GLN A 437 -5.36 -0.25 24.68
CA GLN A 437 -6.19 0.32 25.75
C GLN A 437 -7.36 1.16 25.23
N VAL A 438 -7.11 2.02 24.24
CA VAL A 438 -8.08 3.01 23.75
C VAL A 438 -9.05 2.43 22.73
N ALA A 439 -8.62 1.47 21.91
CA ALA A 439 -9.51 0.89 20.90
C ALA A 439 -10.77 0.27 21.52
N PRO A 440 -10.71 -0.55 22.59
CA PRO A 440 -11.91 -1.04 23.27
C PRO A 440 -12.83 0.08 23.77
N MET A 441 -12.26 1.13 24.38
CA MET A 441 -13.03 2.25 24.92
C MET A 441 -13.74 3.06 23.83
N LEU A 442 -13.06 3.35 22.71
CA LEU A 442 -13.68 4.04 21.57
C LEU A 442 -14.84 3.22 20.98
N ARG A 443 -14.71 1.89 21.02
CA ARG A 443 -15.76 0.97 20.54
C ARG A 443 -16.97 0.94 21.48
N GLU A 444 -16.77 1.16 22.78
CA GLU A 444 -17.86 1.25 23.77
C GLU A 444 -18.62 2.59 23.69
N LEU A 445 -17.96 3.65 23.24
CA LEU A 445 -18.56 4.98 23.09
C LEU A 445 -19.36 5.17 21.80
N LEU A 446 -19.24 4.24 20.85
CA LEU A 446 -20.02 4.30 19.61
C LEU A 446 -21.51 4.06 19.89
N PRO A 447 -22.42 4.90 19.36
CA PRO A 447 -23.85 4.68 19.44
C PRO A 447 -24.24 3.33 18.82
N GLN A 448 -25.21 2.63 19.45
CA GLN A 448 -25.75 1.36 18.94
C GLN A 448 -26.54 1.51 17.65
#